data_AF-A0A0R1URL7-F1
#
_entry.id   AF-A0A0R1URL7-F1
#
_cell.length_a   1.000
_cell.length_b   1.000
_cell.length_c   1.000
_cell.angle_alpha   90.00
_cell.angle_beta   90.00
_cell.angle_gamma   90.00
#
_symmetry.space_group_name_H-M   'P 1'
#
loop_
_entity.id
_entity.type
_entity.pdbx_description
1 polymer ?
#
loop_
_entity_poly.entity_id
_entity_poly.type
_entity_poly.pdbx_seq_one_letter_code
_entity_poly.pdbx_strand_id
1 'polypeptide(L)'
;MINPENLNESVKLFKNGNSYAFRLSKKDREFLKVDGNTEFEKIISPDGKEVIFRKIEAVRPNILEAANDIFDDHADLMKRLENL
;
A
#
# COMPACT_ATOMS: atom_id res chain seq x y z
N MET A 1 20.08 8.63 6.98
CA MET A 1 18.96 8.92 6.06
C MET A 1 19.18 8.06 4.81
N ILE A 2 18.19 7.28 4.36
CA ILE A 2 18.34 6.44 3.16
C ILE A 2 18.09 7.32 1.94
N ASN A 3 19.01 7.34 0.97
CA ASN A 3 18.83 8.04 -0.30
C ASN A 3 18.04 7.12 -1.27
N PRO A 4 16.85 7.52 -1.76
CA PRO A 4 16.03 6.69 -2.64
C PRO A 4 16.73 6.25 -3.93
N GLU A 5 17.63 7.07 -4.47
CA GLU A 5 18.39 6.79 -5.70
C GLU A 5 19.28 5.54 -5.56
N ASN A 6 19.66 5.18 -4.33
CA ASN A 6 20.53 4.04 -4.05
C ASN A 6 19.77 2.75 -3.74
N LEU A 7 18.43 2.74 -3.89
CA LEU A 7 17.60 1.54 -3.65
C LEU A 7 17.46 0.67 -4.89
N ASN A 8 17.72 1.22 -6.08
CA ASN A 8 17.63 0.47 -7.33
C ASN A 8 18.91 -0.35 -7.53
N GLU A 9 18.83 -1.65 -7.25
CA GLU A 9 19.91 -2.60 -7.47
C GLU A 9 19.46 -3.80 -8.33
N SER A 10 20.40 -4.42 -9.04
CA SER A 10 20.12 -5.63 -9.79
C SER A 10 19.99 -6.81 -8.83
N VAL A 11 18.77 -7.33 -8.68
CA VAL A 11 18.49 -8.51 -7.86
C VAL A 11 18.28 -9.76 -8.70
N LYS A 12 18.64 -10.93 -8.17
CA LYS A 12 18.44 -12.23 -8.83
C LYS A 12 17.28 -12.99 -8.20
N LEU A 13 16.41 -13.53 -9.05
CA LEU A 13 15.35 -14.44 -8.66
C LEU A 13 15.96 -15.76 -8.13
N PHE A 14 15.44 -16.29 -7.04
CA PHE A 14 15.87 -17.59 -6.50
C PHE A 14 14.69 -18.49 -6.19
N LYS A 15 14.93 -19.81 -6.19
CA LYS A 15 13.92 -20.82 -5.86
C LYS A 15 13.69 -20.84 -4.35
N ASN A 16 12.43 -20.77 -3.94
CA ASN A 16 11.99 -20.85 -2.54
C ASN A 16 10.83 -21.86 -2.43
N GLY A 17 11.15 -23.07 -1.99
CA GLY A 17 10.21 -24.20 -2.04
C GLY A 17 9.74 -24.49 -3.49
N ASN A 18 8.43 -24.45 -3.69
CA ASN A 18 7.79 -24.63 -5.01
C ASN A 18 7.59 -23.31 -5.78
N SER A 19 8.15 -22.21 -5.29
CA SER A 19 7.97 -20.88 -5.86
C SER A 19 9.30 -20.20 -6.17
N TYR A 20 9.23 -19.01 -6.77
CA TYR A 20 10.36 -18.12 -6.95
C TYR A 20 10.15 -16.83 -6.17
N ALA A 21 11.22 -16.29 -5.62
CA ALA A 21 11.19 -15.07 -4.82
C ALA A 21 12.33 -14.11 -5.17
N PHE A 22 12.08 -12.83 -4.94
CA PHE A 22 13.11 -11.81 -4.83
C PHE A 22 13.40 -11.56 -3.34
N ARG A 23 14.66 -11.24 -3.03
CA ARG A 23 15.06 -10.89 -1.67
C ARG A 23 14.88 -9.38 -1.49
N LEU A 24 14.16 -8.99 -0.45
CA LEU A 24 14.22 -7.62 0.06
C LEU A 24 15.41 -7.51 1.01
N SER A 25 16.27 -6.51 0.77
CA SER A 25 17.38 -6.24 1.67
C SER A 25 16.86 -5.67 3.00
N LYS A 26 17.72 -5.67 4.03
CA LYS A 26 17.38 -5.02 5.31
C LYS A 26 17.04 -3.54 5.11
N LYS A 27 17.75 -2.86 4.20
CA LYS A 27 17.53 -1.45 3.87
C LYS A 27 16.17 -1.23 3.22
N ASP A 28 15.79 -2.09 2.27
CA ASP A 28 14.49 -1.99 1.59
C ASP A 28 13.35 -2.21 2.59
N ARG A 29 13.50 -3.21 3.46
CA ARG A 29 12.51 -3.50 4.51
C ARG A 29 12.31 -2.31 5.46
N GLU A 30 13.41 -1.69 5.89
CA GLU A 30 13.38 -0.51 6.76
C GLU A 30 12.80 0.72 6.05
N PHE A 31 13.15 0.93 4.78
CA PHE A 31 12.65 2.04 3.98
C PHE A 31 11.15 1.91 3.68
N LEU A 32 10.71 0.72 3.25
CA LEU A 32 9.31 0.42 2.95
C LEU A 32 8.45 0.26 4.22
N LYS A 33 9.07 0.19 5.40
CA LYS A 33 8.43 -0.07 6.69
C LYS A 33 7.50 -1.29 6.61
N VAL A 34 8.07 -2.44 6.26
CA VAL A 34 7.32 -3.69 6.06
C VAL A 34 7.78 -4.79 6.99
N ASP A 35 6.85 -5.67 7.32
CA ASP A 35 7.02 -6.84 8.17
C ASP A 35 6.36 -8.08 7.55
N GLY A 36 6.26 -9.17 8.30
CA GLY A 36 5.67 -10.42 7.84
C GLY A 36 4.16 -10.38 7.58
N ASN A 37 3.47 -9.32 8.02
CA ASN A 37 2.03 -9.14 7.84
C ASN A 37 1.70 -8.13 6.74
N THR A 38 2.72 -7.53 6.12
CA THR A 38 2.50 -6.54 5.06
C THR A 38 2.10 -7.23 3.76
N GLU A 39 0.94 -6.84 3.22
CA GLU A 39 0.45 -7.33 1.94
C GLU A 39 0.81 -6.40 0.78
N PHE A 40 0.96 -7.01 -0.40
CA PHE A 40 1.26 -6.32 -1.65
C PHE A 40 0.33 -6.80 -2.75
N GLU A 41 -0.18 -5.87 -3.55
CA GLU A 41 -0.79 -6.17 -4.83
C GLU A 41 0.30 -6.43 -5.87
N LYS A 42 0.23 -7.58 -6.56
CA LYS A 42 1.13 -7.94 -7.65
C LYS A 42 0.49 -7.56 -8.99
N ILE A 43 1.17 -6.71 -9.75
CA ILE A 43 0.73 -6.27 -11.08
C ILE A 43 1.77 -6.69 -12.10
N ILE A 44 1.33 -7.36 -13.16
CA ILE A 44 2.17 -7.78 -14.27
C ILE A 44 1.78 -6.97 -15.49
N SER A 45 2.77 -6.29 -16.07
CA SER A 45 2.61 -5.58 -17.33
C SER A 45 2.14 -6.53 -18.45
N PRO A 46 1.29 -6.08 -19.39
CA PRO A 46 0.81 -6.92 -20.48
C PRO A 46 1.92 -7.48 -21.39
N ASP A 47 3.04 -6.78 -21.49
CA ASP A 47 4.19 -7.22 -22.29
C ASP A 47 5.13 -8.19 -21.52
N GLY A 48 4.84 -8.44 -20.25
CA GLY A 48 5.57 -9.36 -19.38
C GLY A 48 6.96 -8.89 -18.96
N LYS A 49 7.34 -7.64 -19.21
CA LYS A 49 8.68 -7.13 -18.90
C LYS A 49 8.80 -6.57 -17.49
N GLU A 50 7.68 -6.14 -16.93
CA GLU A 50 7.62 -5.48 -15.63
C GLU A 50 6.69 -6.22 -14.68
N VAL A 51 7.16 -6.37 -13.43
CA VAL A 51 6.35 -6.75 -12.28
C VAL A 51 6.46 -5.65 -11.25
N ILE A 52 5.31 -5.17 -10.76
CA ILE A 52 5.23 -4.17 -9.71
C ILE A 52 4.53 -4.80 -8.50
N PHE A 53 5.15 -4.67 -7.34
CA PHE A 53 4.52 -4.99 -6.05
C PHE A 53 4.14 -3.68 -5.37
N ARG A 54 2.85 -3.39 -5.30
CA ARG A 54 2.32 -2.19 -4.68
C ARG A 54 1.89 -2.52 -3.26
N LYS A 55 2.48 -1.85 -2.26
CA LYS A 55 2.09 -2.03 -0.85
C LYS A 55 0.61 -1.70 -0.70
N ILE A 56 -0.16 -2.61 -0.11
CA ILE A 56 -1.55 -2.33 0.24
C ILE A 56 -1.49 -1.56 1.56
N GLU A 57 -1.87 -0.29 1.53
CA GLU A 57 -2.05 0.44 2.78
C GLU A 57 -3.23 -0.18 3.53
N ALA A 58 -3.04 -0.44 4.82
CA ALA A 58 -4.16 -0.72 5.70
C ALA A 58 -5.01 0.55 5.71
N VAL A 59 -6.02 0.60 4.83
CA VAL A 59 -7.04 1.63 4.86
C VAL A 59 -7.53 1.65 6.30
N ARG A 60 -7.39 2.79 6.99
CA ARG A 60 -8.02 2.94 8.31
C ARG A 60 -9.48 2.58 8.10
N PRO A 61 -10.00 1.50 8.73
CA PRO A 61 -11.37 1.04 8.48
C PRO A 61 -12.42 2.13 8.71
N ASN A 62 -12.08 3.18 9.45
CA ASN A 62 -13.04 4.15 9.95
C ASN A 62 -13.03 5.50 9.25
N ILE A 63 -12.47 5.69 8.05
CA ILE A 63 -12.70 6.99 7.39
C ILE A 63 -14.18 7.12 6.98
N LEU A 64 -14.77 6.05 6.47
CA LEU A 64 -16.19 6.03 6.13
C LEU A 64 -17.08 6.04 7.39
N GLU A 65 -16.72 5.27 8.42
CA GLU A 65 -17.45 5.27 9.69
C GLU A 65 -17.35 6.64 10.39
N ALA A 66 -16.17 7.22 10.50
CA ALA A 66 -16.01 8.56 11.06
C ALA A 66 -16.66 9.65 10.20
N ALA A 67 -16.69 9.50 8.86
CA ALA A 67 -17.42 10.40 7.99
C ALA A 67 -18.93 10.29 8.20
N ASN A 68 -19.44 9.07 8.40
CA ASN A 68 -20.85 8.84 8.71
C ASN A 68 -21.20 9.38 10.11
N ASP A 69 -20.36 9.17 11.12
CA ASP A 69 -20.57 9.71 12.47
C ASP A 69 -20.63 11.25 12.45
N ILE A 70 -19.72 11.91 11.72
CA ILE A 70 -19.73 13.38 11.54
C ILE A 70 -20.99 13.83 10.78
N PHE A 71 -21.43 13.07 9.78
CA PHE A 71 -22.62 13.38 9.00
C PHE A 71 -23.88 13.26 9.84
N ASP A 72 -23.99 12.23 10.67
CA ASP A 72 -25.11 12.00 11.58
C ASP A 72 -25.13 13.03 12.72
N ASP A 73 -23.98 13.35 13.31
CA ASP A 73 -23.84 14.39 14.35
C ASP A 73 -24.18 15.81 13.84
N HIS A 74 -24.11 16.03 12.53
CA HIS A 74 -24.36 17.32 11.90
C HIS A 74 -25.46 17.29 10.83
N ALA A 75 -26.35 16.28 10.88
CA ALA A 75 -27.41 16.09 9.90
C ALA A 75 -28.31 17.33 9.74
N ASP A 76 -28.59 18.03 10.85
CA ASP A 76 -29.39 19.26 10.86
C ASP A 76 -28.69 20.44 10.15
N LEU A 77 -27.36 20.53 10.22
CA LEU A 77 -26.57 21.54 9.49
C LEU A 77 -26.55 21.23 7.99
N MET A 78 -26.36 19.96 7.61
CA MET A 78 -26.37 19.52 6.21
C MET A 78 -27.73 19.74 5.55
N LYS A 79 -28.83 19.47 6.28
CA LYS A 79 -30.20 19.72 5.82
C LYS A 79 -30.51 21.19 5.61
N ARG A 80 -29.84 22.10 6.33
CA ARG A 80 -29.95 23.56 6.11
C ARG A 80 -29.15 24.01 4.90
N LEU A 81 -28.03 23.35 4.59
CA LEU A 81 -27.24 23.57 3.37
C LEU A 81 -27.96 23.10 2.10
N GLU A 82 -28.73 22.01 2.16
CA GLU A 82 -29.52 21.52 1.01
C GLU A 82 -30.67 22.46 0.57
N ASN A 83 -31.11 23.35 1.46
CA ASN A 83 -32.22 24.27 1.20
C ASN A 83 -31.76 25.68 0.79
N LEU A 84 -30.48 25.84 0.41
CA LEU A 84 -29.89 27.04 -0.17
C LEU A 84 -29.65 26.85 -1.66
#